data_AF-A0A2V7XF99-F1
#
_entry.id   AF-A0A2V7XF99-F1
#
_cell.length_a   1.000
_cell.length_b   1.000
_cell.length_c   1.000
_cell.angle_alpha   90.00
_cell.angle_beta   90.00
_cell.angle_gamma   90.00
#
_symmetry.space_group_name_H-M   'P 1'
#
loop_
_entity.id
_entity.type
_entity.pdbx_description
1 polymer ?
#
loop_
_entity_poly.entity_id
_entity_poly.type
_entity_poly.pdbx_seq_one_letter_code
_entity_poly.pdbx_strand_id
1 'polypeptide(L)'
;MPKPSNQNSPDTEAGHRSTHRGSALEKPADAGETRASSSAPSTEVFALFGVEPEIQAYAMAKYSRSALSMKESLREISTQKAEKFLNTFYFQYGHRSIADLAHLALAIERLSILAAIELADEQRWDGQERSTRYQDFRKSGYFTPDFGSDDDARKLYQETVDFLFAEYDALSEHMTQHLINITPKPADMKQDAYERTLKARAFDITRYLLPLATNTSLGEIVNARTLEN
;
A
#
# COMPACT_ATOMS: atom_id res chain seq x y z
N MET A 1 -26.65 34.81 -44.13
CA MET A 1 -28.10 34.58 -43.97
C MET A 1 -28.45 33.24 -44.63
N PRO A 2 -29.40 32.43 -44.14
CA PRO A 2 -30.17 32.46 -42.89
C PRO A 2 -29.85 31.28 -41.93
N LYS A 3 -30.34 31.39 -40.68
CA LYS A 3 -30.32 30.40 -39.58
C LYS A 3 -31.43 29.34 -39.73
N PRO A 4 -31.28 28.14 -39.14
CA PRO A 4 -32.41 27.33 -38.68
C PRO A 4 -32.58 27.40 -37.14
N SER A 5 -33.77 27.00 -36.74
CA SER A 5 -34.53 27.26 -35.52
C SER A 5 -34.19 26.38 -34.32
N ASN A 6 -34.51 26.93 -33.14
CA ASN A 6 -34.26 26.46 -31.77
C ASN A 6 -34.78 25.06 -31.44
N GLN A 7 -33.94 24.34 -30.69
CA GLN A 7 -34.27 23.26 -29.76
C GLN A 7 -34.84 23.83 -28.46
N ASN A 8 -35.69 23.08 -27.77
CA ASN A 8 -35.75 23.01 -26.30
C ASN A 8 -36.61 21.80 -25.88
N SER A 9 -35.96 20.80 -25.29
CA SER A 9 -36.53 19.71 -24.50
C SER A 9 -36.00 19.87 -23.06
N PRO A 10 -36.75 19.41 -22.04
CA PRO A 10 -36.66 19.98 -20.70
C PRO A 10 -35.53 19.41 -19.84
N ASP A 11 -35.02 20.27 -18.96
CA ASP A 11 -34.01 20.04 -17.94
C ASP A 11 -34.45 18.99 -16.90
N THR A 12 -33.61 17.98 -16.69
CA THR A 12 -33.65 17.10 -15.50
C THR A 12 -32.67 17.63 -14.45
N GLU A 13 -33.22 18.26 -13.42
CA GLU A 13 -32.50 18.76 -12.25
C GLU A 13 -31.94 17.64 -11.36
N ALA A 14 -30.70 17.86 -10.93
CA ALA A 14 -29.99 17.09 -9.91
C ALA A 14 -30.57 17.39 -8.51
N GLY A 15 -31.15 16.39 -7.86
CA GLY A 15 -31.69 16.50 -6.51
C GLY A 15 -30.65 16.20 -5.43
N HIS A 16 -30.06 17.25 -4.85
CA HIS A 16 -29.45 17.23 -3.53
C HIS A 16 -30.49 16.81 -2.48
N ARG A 17 -30.20 15.78 -1.68
CA ARG A 17 -31.07 15.35 -0.58
C ARG A 17 -30.50 15.86 0.75
N SER A 18 -31.05 16.97 1.25
CA SER A 18 -30.92 17.35 2.66
C SER A 18 -32.17 18.06 3.17
N THR A 19 -32.46 17.77 4.44
CA THR A 19 -33.31 18.47 5.40
C THR A 19 -34.83 18.18 5.50
N HIS A 20 -35.16 17.75 6.72
CA HIS A 20 -36.32 18.10 7.54
C HIS A 20 -37.74 17.81 7.04
N ARG A 21 -38.34 16.79 7.68
CA ARG A 21 -39.78 16.80 7.98
C ARG A 21 -39.98 16.44 9.46
N GLY A 22 -40.41 17.43 10.24
CA GLY A 22 -40.90 17.24 11.59
C GLY A 22 -42.31 16.66 11.62
N SER A 23 -42.64 15.97 12.71
CA SER A 23 -44.01 15.66 13.10
C SER A 23 -44.12 15.68 14.62
N ALA A 24 -44.90 16.66 15.08
CA ALA A 24 -45.69 16.79 16.30
C ALA A 24 -45.33 16.02 17.60
N LEU A 25 -44.88 16.80 18.59
CA LEU A 25 -45.40 16.93 19.97
C LEU A 25 -46.30 15.81 20.54
N GLU A 26 -45.74 15.05 21.48
CA GLU A 26 -46.39 14.66 22.73
C GLU A 26 -45.39 14.85 23.88
N LYS A 27 -45.78 15.63 24.90
CA LYS A 27 -45.06 15.73 26.18
C LYS A 27 -45.62 14.69 27.15
N PRO A 28 -44.77 14.02 27.94
CA PRO A 28 -45.11 13.69 29.31
C PRO A 28 -44.32 14.58 30.28
N ALA A 29 -44.90 14.71 31.46
CA ALA A 29 -44.57 15.64 32.51
C ALA A 29 -43.21 15.36 33.18
N ASP A 30 -42.66 16.45 33.72
CA ASP A 30 -41.56 16.51 34.66
C ASP A 30 -41.93 15.77 35.97
N ALA A 31 -41.09 14.81 36.36
CA ALA A 31 -40.94 14.38 37.75
C ALA A 31 -39.57 13.71 37.88
N GLY A 32 -38.70 14.37 38.65
CA GLY A 32 -37.32 13.97 38.86
C GLY A 32 -37.16 12.53 39.34
N GLU A 33 -36.17 11.87 38.76
CA GLU A 33 -35.41 10.82 39.42
C GLU A 33 -33.99 10.91 38.87
N THR A 34 -33.07 11.28 39.75
CA THR A 34 -31.63 11.20 39.55
C THR A 34 -31.26 9.72 39.34
N ARG A 35 -31.49 9.18 38.14
CA ARG A 35 -30.95 7.88 37.75
C ARG A 35 -29.47 8.07 37.55
N ALA A 36 -28.71 7.77 38.60
CA ALA A 36 -27.36 7.26 38.42
C ALA A 36 -27.47 6.06 37.49
N SER A 37 -27.22 6.26 36.20
CA SER A 37 -27.15 5.16 35.25
C SER A 37 -25.93 4.35 35.63
N SER A 38 -26.15 3.26 36.38
CA SER A 38 -25.21 2.15 36.42
C SER A 38 -25.20 1.52 35.03
N SER A 39 -24.55 2.20 34.08
CA SER A 39 -24.35 1.64 32.74
C SER A 39 -23.46 0.43 32.93
N ALA A 40 -23.98 -0.76 32.62
CA ALA A 40 -23.17 -1.96 32.51
C ALA A 40 -21.95 -1.65 31.63
N PRO A 41 -20.75 -2.19 31.94
CA PRO A 41 -19.56 -1.89 31.16
C PRO A 41 -19.81 -2.23 29.70
N SER A 42 -19.77 -1.22 28.84
CA SER A 42 -19.91 -1.36 27.38
C SER A 42 -18.53 -1.31 26.74
N THR A 43 -18.23 -2.25 25.85
CA THR A 43 -16.99 -2.24 25.08
C THR A 43 -16.97 -1.05 24.12
N GLU A 44 -15.99 -0.16 24.27
CA GLU A 44 -15.72 0.93 23.33
C GLU A 44 -14.51 0.57 22.46
N VAL A 45 -14.61 0.78 21.14
CA VAL A 45 -13.53 0.52 20.17
C VAL A 45 -13.21 1.82 19.43
N PHE A 46 -11.93 2.19 19.38
CA PHE A 46 -11.45 3.40 18.71
C PHE A 46 -10.36 3.06 17.70
N ALA A 47 -10.40 3.69 16.53
CA ALA A 47 -9.31 3.69 15.57
C ALA A 47 -8.51 5.00 15.72
N LEU A 48 -7.18 4.90 15.74
CA LEU A 48 -6.27 6.04 15.65
C LEU A 48 -5.79 6.16 14.21
N PHE A 49 -5.80 7.38 13.66
CA PHE A 49 -5.33 7.67 12.31
C PHE A 49 -4.72 9.07 12.26
N GLY A 50 -3.78 9.28 11.34
CA GLY A 50 -3.13 10.59 11.14
C GLY A 50 -2.16 11.01 12.25
N VAL A 51 -1.60 10.05 12.99
CA VAL A 51 -0.63 10.28 14.05
C VAL A 51 0.72 9.74 13.59
N GLU A 52 1.79 10.49 13.83
CA GLU A 52 3.15 10.03 13.53
C GLU A 52 3.46 8.69 14.24
N PRO A 53 4.15 7.74 13.59
CA PRO A 53 4.37 6.38 14.12
C PRO A 53 4.98 6.35 15.53
N GLU A 54 5.93 7.24 15.82
CA GLU A 54 6.56 7.40 17.13
C GLU A 54 5.59 7.88 18.22
N ILE A 55 4.69 8.80 17.88
CA ILE A 55 3.67 9.35 18.78
C ILE A 55 2.60 8.28 19.03
N GLN A 56 2.23 7.52 18.00
CA GLN A 56 1.31 6.39 18.13
C GLN A 56 1.87 5.30 19.03
N ALA A 57 3.13 4.89 18.82
CA ALA A 57 3.80 3.90 19.66
C ALA A 57 3.88 4.37 21.11
N TYR A 58 4.22 5.65 21.34
CA TYR A 58 4.19 6.24 22.68
C TYR A 58 2.79 6.21 23.29
N ALA A 59 1.76 6.65 22.56
CA ALA A 59 0.38 6.71 23.03
C ALA A 59 -0.11 5.33 23.49
N MET A 60 0.09 4.32 22.65
CA MET A 60 -0.30 2.94 22.92
C MET A 60 0.51 2.33 24.08
N ALA A 61 1.81 2.59 24.15
CA ALA A 61 2.65 2.12 25.25
C ALA A 61 2.26 2.78 26.58
N LYS A 62 2.03 4.10 26.61
CA LYS A 62 1.58 4.83 27.80
C LYS A 62 0.20 4.35 28.25
N TYR A 63 -0.70 4.08 27.31
CA TYR A 63 -2.05 3.59 27.60
C TYR A 63 -2.03 2.28 28.39
N SER A 64 -1.12 1.36 28.08
CA SER A 64 -0.96 0.11 28.84
C SER A 64 -0.50 0.30 30.29
N ARG A 65 -0.05 1.51 30.66
CA ARG A 65 0.56 1.85 31.97
C ARG A 65 -0.14 3.03 32.64
N SER A 66 -1.31 3.44 32.16
CA SER A 66 -2.08 4.57 32.69
C SER A 66 -3.49 4.14 33.06
N ALA A 67 -4.07 4.79 34.08
CA ALA A 67 -5.48 4.65 34.41
C ALA A 67 -6.39 5.51 33.50
N LEU A 68 -5.81 6.36 32.65
CA LEU A 68 -6.54 7.23 31.72
C LEU A 68 -7.07 6.45 30.52
N SER A 69 -8.22 6.87 30.00
CA SER A 69 -8.70 6.40 28.69
C SER A 69 -7.76 6.83 27.57
N MET A 70 -7.87 6.19 26.39
CA MET A 70 -7.11 6.59 25.20
C MET A 70 -7.41 8.04 24.79
N LYS A 71 -8.68 8.47 24.88
CA LYS A 71 -9.11 9.84 24.56
C LYS A 71 -8.46 10.88 25.46
N GLU A 72 -8.38 10.59 26.76
CA GLU A 72 -7.71 11.46 27.73
C GLU A 72 -6.20 11.47 27.52
N SER A 73 -5.62 10.28 27.29
CA SER A 73 -4.19 10.13 27.02
C SER A 73 -3.75 10.96 25.82
N LEU A 74 -4.46 10.89 24.69
CA LEU A 74 -4.14 11.65 23.47
C LEU A 74 -4.15 13.17 23.66
N ARG A 75 -5.03 13.70 24.52
CA ARG A 75 -5.06 15.15 24.83
C ARG A 75 -3.80 15.63 25.54
N GLU A 76 -3.11 14.75 26.24
CA GLU A 76 -1.89 15.09 26.99
C GLU A 76 -0.60 14.88 26.20
N ILE A 77 -0.69 14.23 25.03
CA ILE A 77 0.46 13.83 24.24
C ILE A 77 0.96 15.03 23.43
N SER A 78 2.25 15.32 23.61
CA SER A 78 3.01 16.29 22.84
C SER A 78 4.30 15.62 22.37
N THR A 79 4.86 16.02 21.23
CA THR A 79 6.10 15.47 20.67
C THR A 79 7.25 15.42 21.70
N GLN A 80 7.47 16.48 22.47
CA GLN A 80 8.51 16.53 23.52
C GLN A 80 8.33 15.48 24.63
N LYS A 81 7.08 15.11 24.96
CA LYS A 81 6.78 14.05 25.94
C LYS A 81 6.98 12.68 25.35
N ALA A 82 6.67 12.50 24.05
CA ALA A 82 6.90 11.25 23.33
C ALA A 82 8.40 10.93 23.27
N GLU A 83 9.22 11.89 22.85
CA GLU A 83 10.68 11.74 22.78
C GLU A 83 11.29 11.38 24.13
N LYS A 84 10.95 12.13 25.20
CA LYS A 84 11.44 11.84 26.55
C LYS A 84 11.04 10.44 27.03
N PHE A 85 9.82 10.00 26.73
CA PHE A 85 9.37 8.66 27.09
C PHE A 85 10.12 7.58 26.32
N LEU A 86 10.29 7.73 25.01
CA LEU A 86 11.05 6.76 24.19
C LEU A 86 12.49 6.67 24.72
N ASN A 87 13.15 7.80 24.97
CA ASN A 87 14.50 7.83 25.58
C ASN A 87 14.60 7.03 26.89
N THR A 88 13.63 7.14 27.79
CA THR A 88 13.65 6.39 29.05
C THR A 88 13.24 4.93 28.86
N PHE A 89 12.07 4.65 28.30
CA PHE A 89 11.50 3.30 28.32
C PHE A 89 12.03 2.42 27.18
N TYR A 90 12.23 2.98 26.00
CA TYR A 90 12.76 2.24 24.86
C TYR A 90 14.26 2.03 25.01
N PHE A 91 15.02 3.13 25.09
CA PHE A 91 16.49 3.06 25.06
C PHE A 91 17.12 2.69 26.41
N GLN A 92 16.67 3.26 27.54
CA GLN A 92 17.30 2.96 28.84
C GLN A 92 16.79 1.66 29.47
N TYR A 93 15.47 1.42 29.46
CA TYR A 93 14.89 0.20 30.05
C TYR A 93 14.80 -0.98 29.07
N GLY A 94 15.10 -0.78 27.79
CA GLY A 94 15.18 -1.85 26.80
C GLY A 94 13.83 -2.46 26.43
N HIS A 95 12.72 -1.73 26.57
CA HIS A 95 11.39 -2.21 26.18
C HIS A 95 11.20 -2.19 24.66
N ARG A 96 11.90 -3.08 23.95
CA ARG A 96 11.90 -3.12 22.48
C ARG A 96 10.52 -3.34 21.84
N SER A 97 9.57 -3.92 22.57
CA SER A 97 8.21 -4.14 22.05
C SER A 97 7.40 -2.85 21.82
N ILE A 98 7.88 -1.70 22.29
CA ILE A 98 7.27 -0.41 21.94
C ILE A 98 7.45 -0.12 20.45
N ALA A 99 8.56 -0.54 19.84
CA ALA A 99 8.81 -0.38 18.41
C ALA A 99 7.91 -1.26 17.53
N ASP A 100 7.32 -2.33 18.07
CA ASP A 100 6.29 -3.12 17.37
C ASP A 100 5.02 -2.29 17.07
N LEU A 101 4.82 -1.16 17.78
CA LEU A 101 3.64 -0.30 17.65
C LEU A 101 3.82 0.86 16.66
N ALA A 102 5.06 1.08 16.18
CA ALA A 102 5.38 2.08 15.17
C ALA A 102 5.49 1.39 13.81
N HIS A 103 4.52 1.63 12.92
CA HIS A 103 4.53 1.08 11.56
C HIS A 103 4.95 2.17 10.58
N LEU A 104 5.90 1.83 9.69
CA LEU A 104 6.41 2.71 8.66
C LEU A 104 5.98 2.19 7.29
N ALA A 105 5.58 3.10 6.42
CA ALA A 105 5.31 2.80 5.02
C ALA A 105 6.50 3.26 4.17
N LEU A 106 7.13 2.34 3.45
CA LEU A 106 8.29 2.57 2.61
C LEU A 106 7.93 2.30 1.14
N ALA A 107 8.45 3.16 0.26
CA ALA A 107 8.48 2.91 -1.18
C ALA A 107 9.94 2.71 -1.58
N ILE A 108 10.27 1.49 -1.99
CA ILE A 108 11.63 1.11 -2.36
C ILE A 108 11.67 0.97 -3.88
N GLU A 109 12.57 1.72 -4.51
CA GLU A 109 12.71 1.79 -5.95
C GLU A 109 14.13 1.45 -6.39
N ARG A 110 14.27 0.90 -7.60
CA ARG A 110 15.57 0.61 -8.24
C ARG A 110 16.44 -0.37 -7.44
N LEU A 111 15.80 -1.32 -6.76
CA LEU A 111 16.46 -2.52 -6.25
C LEU A 111 16.37 -3.65 -7.29
N SER A 112 17.31 -4.59 -7.27
CA SER A 112 17.24 -5.77 -8.13
C SER A 112 16.10 -6.70 -7.68
N ILE A 113 15.55 -7.52 -8.59
CA ILE A 113 14.61 -8.59 -8.23
C ILE A 113 15.24 -9.50 -7.17
N LEU A 114 16.55 -9.78 -7.25
CA LEU A 114 17.25 -10.53 -6.20
C LEU A 114 17.11 -9.86 -4.82
N ALA A 115 17.38 -8.56 -4.74
CA ALA A 115 17.24 -7.82 -3.48
C ALA A 115 15.78 -7.77 -2.99
N ALA A 116 14.81 -7.69 -3.91
CA ALA A 116 13.40 -7.73 -3.57
C ALA A 116 12.97 -9.10 -3.02
N ILE A 117 13.54 -10.20 -3.53
CA ILE A 117 13.31 -11.55 -2.98
C ILE A 117 13.82 -11.61 -1.54
N GLU A 118 15.03 -11.12 -1.26
CA GLU A 118 15.57 -11.18 0.10
C GLU A 118 14.83 -10.28 1.08
N LEU A 119 14.37 -9.10 0.63
CA LEU A 119 13.51 -8.27 1.47
C LEU A 119 12.18 -8.98 1.77
N ALA A 120 11.59 -9.61 0.75
CA ALA A 120 10.31 -10.30 0.88
C ALA A 120 10.38 -11.60 1.70
N ASP A 121 11.59 -12.11 1.98
CA ASP A 121 11.79 -13.28 2.84
C ASP A 121 11.55 -12.96 4.33
N GLU A 122 11.62 -11.68 4.73
CA GLU A 122 11.13 -11.26 6.04
C GLU A 122 9.62 -11.53 6.12
N GLN A 123 9.15 -12.13 7.22
CA GLN A 123 7.75 -12.53 7.38
C GLN A 123 6.90 -11.49 8.10
N ARG A 124 7.54 -10.51 8.76
CA ARG A 124 6.90 -9.49 9.61
C ARG A 124 6.78 -8.14 8.91
N TRP A 125 6.34 -8.16 7.66
CA TRP A 125 5.95 -6.99 6.89
C TRP A 125 4.72 -7.31 6.04
N ASP A 126 4.05 -6.26 5.60
CA ASP A 126 3.02 -6.32 4.57
C ASP A 126 3.54 -5.56 3.34
N GLY A 127 3.36 -6.10 2.14
CA GLY A 127 3.72 -5.31 0.97
C GLY A 127 3.47 -5.96 -0.38
N GLN A 128 3.86 -5.22 -1.42
CA GLN A 128 3.58 -5.54 -2.81
C GLN A 128 4.73 -5.11 -3.71
N GLU A 129 5.31 -6.07 -4.42
CA GLU A 129 6.28 -5.83 -5.47
C GLU A 129 5.59 -5.50 -6.81
N ARG A 130 6.27 -4.74 -7.65
CA ARG A 130 5.90 -4.51 -9.04
C ARG A 130 5.79 -5.85 -9.77
N SER A 131 4.58 -6.19 -10.22
CA SER A 131 4.33 -7.52 -10.80
C SER A 131 5.01 -7.76 -12.14
N THR A 132 5.90 -8.74 -12.20
CA THR A 132 6.51 -9.29 -13.43
C THR A 132 5.52 -9.88 -14.43
N ARG A 133 4.26 -10.10 -14.03
CA ARG A 133 3.20 -10.65 -14.89
C ARG A 133 2.41 -9.58 -15.64
N TYR A 134 2.37 -8.35 -15.11
CA TYR A 134 1.51 -7.29 -15.62
C TYR A 134 2.27 -6.03 -16.03
N GLN A 135 3.51 -5.90 -15.60
CA GLN A 135 4.34 -4.74 -15.86
C GLN A 135 5.40 -5.04 -16.91
N ASP A 136 5.70 -4.01 -17.67
CA ASP A 136 6.76 -4.05 -18.67
C ASP A 136 8.10 -3.69 -18.03
N PHE A 137 9.00 -4.67 -17.97
CA PHE A 137 10.35 -4.54 -17.41
C PHE A 137 11.40 -4.22 -18.47
N ARG A 138 11.06 -4.11 -19.75
CA ARG A 138 12.04 -3.84 -20.82
C ARG A 138 12.81 -2.54 -20.64
N LYS A 139 12.22 -1.59 -19.92
CA LYS A 139 12.79 -0.26 -19.66
C LYS A 139 13.16 -0.04 -18.19
N SER A 140 13.10 -1.07 -17.33
CA SER A 140 13.47 -0.90 -15.92
C SER A 140 14.98 -0.76 -15.73
N GLY A 141 15.77 -1.23 -16.69
CA GLY A 141 17.21 -1.41 -16.50
C GLY A 141 17.49 -2.47 -15.43
N TYR A 142 18.74 -2.52 -14.99
CA TYR A 142 19.22 -3.48 -14.02
C TYR A 142 20.27 -2.88 -13.08
N PHE A 143 20.39 -3.50 -11.91
CA PHE A 143 21.45 -3.24 -10.96
C PHE A 143 22.76 -3.80 -11.50
N THR A 144 23.85 -3.03 -11.39
CA THR A 144 25.21 -3.51 -11.70
C THR A 144 26.01 -3.52 -10.41
N PRO A 145 26.50 -4.68 -9.93
CA PRO A 145 27.37 -4.76 -8.76
C PRO A 145 28.65 -3.94 -8.93
N ASP A 146 29.29 -3.60 -7.82
CA ASP A 146 30.64 -3.05 -7.86
C ASP A 146 31.65 -4.17 -8.12
N PHE A 147 32.31 -4.10 -9.28
CA PHE A 147 33.38 -5.02 -9.69
C PHE A 147 34.79 -4.51 -9.33
N GLY A 148 34.90 -3.35 -8.66
CA GLY A 148 36.19 -2.72 -8.37
C GLY A 148 36.94 -2.37 -9.66
N SER A 149 38.19 -2.82 -9.77
CA SER A 149 39.05 -2.60 -10.94
C SER A 149 38.93 -3.67 -12.04
N ASP A 150 38.01 -4.64 -11.90
CA ASP A 150 37.82 -5.71 -12.89
C ASP A 150 36.81 -5.28 -13.98
N ASP A 151 37.31 -4.52 -14.95
CA ASP A 151 36.50 -4.01 -16.07
C ASP A 151 36.03 -5.14 -17.02
N ASP A 152 36.79 -6.23 -17.14
CA ASP A 152 36.43 -7.38 -17.98
C ASP A 152 35.22 -8.12 -17.38
N ALA A 153 35.21 -8.34 -16.06
CA ALA A 153 34.06 -8.93 -15.37
C ALA A 153 32.83 -8.03 -15.45
N ARG A 154 32.99 -6.70 -15.28
CA ARG A 154 31.90 -5.74 -15.43
C ARG A 154 31.29 -5.79 -16.83
N LYS A 155 32.13 -5.81 -17.87
CA LYS A 155 31.69 -5.88 -19.26
C LYS A 155 30.96 -7.18 -19.55
N LEU A 156 31.52 -8.32 -19.15
CA LEU A 156 30.88 -9.63 -19.31
C LEU A 156 29.50 -9.68 -18.65
N TYR A 157 29.38 -9.10 -17.44
CA TYR A 157 28.10 -8.99 -16.74
C TYR A 157 27.07 -8.20 -17.54
N GLN A 158 27.43 -7.00 -17.99
CA GLN A 158 26.55 -6.12 -18.75
C GLN A 158 26.10 -6.77 -20.07
N GLU A 159 27.04 -7.33 -20.84
CA GLU A 159 26.73 -8.03 -22.10
C GLU A 159 25.79 -9.22 -21.86
N THR A 160 25.97 -9.96 -20.78
CA THR A 160 25.11 -11.10 -20.43
C THR A 160 23.70 -10.64 -20.05
N VAL A 161 23.59 -9.60 -19.22
CA VAL A 161 22.28 -9.07 -18.79
C VAL A 161 21.54 -8.44 -19.97
N ASP A 162 22.22 -7.67 -20.81
CA ASP A 162 21.64 -7.08 -22.03
C ASP A 162 21.14 -8.16 -23.00
N PHE A 163 21.91 -9.24 -23.18
CA PHE A 163 21.50 -10.40 -23.97
C PHE A 163 20.22 -11.03 -23.42
N LEU A 164 20.14 -11.27 -22.11
CA LEU A 164 18.94 -11.84 -21.49
C LEU A 164 17.71 -10.93 -21.63
N PHE A 165 17.87 -9.61 -21.53
CA PHE A 165 16.78 -8.67 -21.79
C PHE A 165 16.30 -8.72 -23.24
N ALA A 166 17.22 -8.82 -24.20
CA ALA A 166 16.88 -8.93 -25.61
C ALA A 166 16.11 -10.23 -25.90
N GLU A 167 16.56 -11.36 -25.36
CA GLU A 167 15.87 -12.66 -25.47
C GLU A 167 14.50 -12.63 -24.77
N TYR A 168 14.40 -12.00 -23.60
CA TYR A 168 13.13 -11.80 -22.89
C TYR A 168 12.13 -11.01 -23.74
N ASP A 169 12.53 -9.90 -24.38
CA ASP A 169 11.65 -9.08 -25.22
C ASP A 169 11.19 -9.87 -26.46
N ALA A 170 12.14 -10.46 -27.19
CA ALA A 170 11.86 -11.25 -28.39
C ALA A 170 10.93 -12.44 -28.11
N LEU A 171 11.19 -13.19 -27.03
CA LEU A 171 10.34 -14.31 -26.64
C LEU A 171 8.97 -13.84 -26.18
N SER A 172 8.88 -12.72 -25.45
CA SER A 172 7.59 -12.17 -24.98
C SER A 172 6.68 -11.76 -26.12
N GLU A 173 7.23 -11.14 -27.16
CA GLU A 173 6.49 -10.80 -28.37
C GLU A 173 6.04 -12.06 -29.11
N HIS A 174 6.95 -13.00 -29.35
CA HIS A 174 6.64 -14.26 -30.02
C HIS A 174 5.55 -15.06 -29.29
N MET A 175 5.65 -15.18 -27.96
CA MET A 175 4.66 -15.88 -27.14
C MET A 175 3.30 -15.17 -27.12
N THR A 176 3.28 -13.83 -27.14
CA THR A 176 2.03 -13.08 -27.24
C THR A 176 1.32 -13.41 -28.55
N GLN A 177 2.03 -13.38 -29.68
CA GLN A 177 1.45 -13.70 -31.00
C GLN A 177 1.01 -15.17 -31.08
N HIS A 178 1.82 -16.09 -30.55
CA HIS A 178 1.46 -17.50 -30.49
C HIS A 178 0.15 -17.70 -29.72
N LEU A 179 0.00 -17.09 -28.54
CA LEU A 179 -1.21 -17.20 -27.72
C LEU A 179 -2.45 -16.63 -28.41
N ILE A 180 -2.33 -15.50 -29.12
CA ILE A 180 -3.41 -14.93 -29.93
C ILE A 180 -3.87 -15.92 -31.00
N ASN A 181 -2.93 -16.57 -31.68
CA ASN A 181 -3.24 -17.51 -32.77
C ASN A 181 -3.95 -18.79 -32.31
N ILE A 182 -3.65 -19.26 -31.09
CA ILE A 182 -4.20 -20.54 -30.59
C ILE A 182 -5.39 -20.38 -29.63
N THR A 183 -5.66 -19.18 -29.14
CA THR A 183 -6.69 -18.93 -28.12
C THR A 183 -7.79 -18.04 -28.69
N PRO A 184 -8.91 -18.57 -29.19
CA PRO A 184 -10.00 -17.74 -29.71
C PRO A 184 -10.54 -16.78 -28.65
N LYS A 185 -10.85 -15.54 -29.06
CA LYS A 185 -11.48 -14.56 -28.17
C LYS A 185 -12.92 -14.97 -27.85
N PRO A 186 -13.33 -14.99 -26.56
CA PRO A 186 -14.73 -15.16 -26.19
C PRO A 186 -15.63 -14.06 -26.78
N ALA A 187 -16.88 -14.43 -27.12
CA ALA A 187 -17.82 -13.52 -27.78
C ALA A 187 -18.21 -12.34 -26.88
N ASP A 188 -18.31 -12.57 -25.57
CA ASP A 188 -18.69 -11.62 -24.53
C ASP A 188 -17.51 -10.78 -23.98
N MET A 189 -16.27 -11.13 -24.34
CA MET A 189 -15.07 -10.43 -23.86
C MET A 189 -14.70 -9.26 -24.78
N LYS A 190 -14.42 -8.10 -24.17
CA LYS A 190 -13.84 -6.93 -24.86
C LYS A 190 -12.45 -7.25 -25.43
N GLN A 191 -12.13 -6.72 -26.60
CA GLN A 191 -10.85 -6.98 -27.30
C GLN A 191 -9.63 -6.68 -26.43
N ASP A 192 -9.62 -5.51 -25.82
CA ASP A 192 -8.53 -5.00 -24.98
C ASP A 192 -8.38 -5.81 -23.67
N ALA A 193 -9.48 -6.36 -23.14
CA ALA A 193 -9.42 -7.28 -22.00
C ALA A 193 -8.82 -8.64 -22.39
N TYR A 194 -9.14 -9.13 -23.60
CA TYR A 194 -8.58 -10.35 -24.15
C TYR A 194 -7.08 -10.22 -24.43
N GLU A 195 -6.66 -9.17 -25.14
CA GLU A 195 -5.25 -8.91 -25.45
C GLU A 195 -4.41 -8.73 -24.18
N ARG A 196 -4.92 -7.98 -23.19
CA ARG A 196 -4.25 -7.82 -21.90
C ARG A 196 -4.08 -9.14 -21.16
N THR A 197 -5.09 -10.01 -21.21
CA THR A 197 -5.03 -11.34 -20.59
C THR A 197 -3.95 -12.20 -21.24
N LEU A 198 -3.90 -12.24 -22.58
CA LEU A 198 -2.90 -13.00 -23.30
C LEU A 198 -1.48 -12.44 -23.13
N LYS A 199 -1.34 -11.12 -23.12
CA LYS A 199 -0.05 -10.46 -22.85
C LYS A 199 0.46 -10.77 -21.44
N ALA A 200 -0.42 -10.72 -20.43
CA ALA A 200 -0.05 -11.10 -19.07
C ALA A 200 0.36 -12.58 -18.97
N ARG A 201 -0.28 -13.46 -19.75
CA ARG A 201 0.09 -14.87 -19.85
C ARG A 201 1.42 -15.08 -20.56
N ALA A 202 1.70 -14.31 -21.62
CA ALA A 202 3.01 -14.32 -22.27
C ALA A 202 4.11 -13.92 -21.28
N PHE A 203 3.95 -12.80 -20.55
CA PHE A 203 4.90 -12.38 -19.52
C PHE A 203 5.09 -13.43 -18.41
N ASP A 204 4.01 -14.07 -17.95
CA ASP A 204 4.09 -15.15 -16.95
C ASP A 204 4.94 -16.34 -17.42
N ILE A 205 4.94 -16.63 -18.73
CA ILE A 205 5.75 -17.69 -19.36
C ILE A 205 7.19 -17.23 -19.59
N THR A 206 7.40 -15.99 -20.01
CA THR A 206 8.73 -15.51 -20.44
C THR A 206 9.57 -14.92 -19.33
N ARG A 207 8.98 -14.54 -18.18
CA ARG A 207 9.68 -13.95 -17.03
C ARG A 207 10.84 -14.78 -16.47
N TYR A 208 10.94 -16.07 -16.82
CA TYR A 208 12.08 -16.90 -16.44
C TYR A 208 13.40 -16.52 -17.15
N LEU A 209 13.33 -15.74 -18.24
CA LEU A 209 14.49 -15.11 -18.86
C LEU A 209 14.81 -13.72 -18.27
N LEU A 210 13.91 -13.16 -17.45
CA LEU A 210 14.14 -11.85 -16.84
C LEU A 210 15.28 -11.97 -15.81
N PRO A 211 16.40 -11.26 -15.98
CA PRO A 211 17.53 -11.38 -15.07
C PRO A 211 17.15 -10.99 -13.65
N LEU A 212 17.68 -11.67 -12.63
CA LEU A 212 17.48 -11.25 -11.23
C LEU A 212 18.11 -9.88 -10.92
N ALA A 213 19.00 -9.41 -11.79
CA ALA A 213 19.56 -8.05 -11.78
C ALA A 213 18.53 -6.96 -12.12
N THR A 214 17.44 -7.33 -12.79
CA THR A 214 16.39 -6.40 -13.24
C THR A 214 15.93 -5.50 -12.11
N ASN A 215 15.86 -4.19 -12.34
CA ASN A 215 15.36 -3.26 -11.35
C ASN A 215 13.84 -3.40 -11.19
N THR A 216 13.39 -3.45 -9.95
CA THR A 216 11.97 -3.49 -9.56
C THR A 216 11.65 -2.37 -8.58
N SER A 217 10.43 -2.40 -8.05
CA SER A 217 10.01 -1.54 -6.95
C SER A 217 9.03 -2.30 -6.05
N LEU A 218 9.00 -1.95 -4.78
CA LEU A 218 8.05 -2.52 -3.83
C LEU A 218 7.57 -1.47 -2.83
N GLY A 219 6.30 -1.59 -2.45
CA GLY A 219 5.75 -0.91 -1.28
C GLY A 219 5.77 -1.84 -0.09
N GLU A 220 6.25 -1.35 1.04
CA GLU A 220 6.40 -2.10 2.30
C GLU A 220 5.73 -1.33 3.45
N ILE A 221 5.04 -2.05 4.32
CA ILE A 221 4.58 -1.59 5.62
C ILE A 221 5.17 -2.53 6.66
N VAL A 222 5.99 -1.99 7.56
CA VAL A 222 6.78 -2.77 8.51
C VAL A 222 6.91 -2.03 9.83
N ASN A 223 7.01 -2.78 10.93
CA ASN A 223 7.20 -2.15 12.24
C ASN A 223 8.67 -1.78 12.48
N ALA A 224 8.90 -0.76 13.30
CA ALA A 224 10.24 -0.23 13.57
C ALA A 224 11.19 -1.27 14.18
N ARG A 225 10.67 -2.25 14.93
CA ARG A 225 11.49 -3.29 15.55
C ARG A 225 12.02 -4.28 14.53
N THR A 226 11.22 -4.64 13.52
CA THR A 226 11.68 -5.49 12.43
C THR A 226 12.82 -4.81 11.68
N LEU A 227 12.70 -3.52 11.37
CA LEU A 227 13.73 -2.73 10.68
C LEU A 227 15.06 -2.58 11.46
N GLU A 228 15.04 -2.74 12.78
CA GLU A 228 16.26 -2.64 13.61
C GLU A 228 17.14 -3.90 13.59
N ASN A 229 16.62 -5.06 13.16
CA ASN A 229 17.37 -6.33 13.20
C ASN A 229 18.14 -6.57 11.91
#